data_AF-A0A2I0QG19-F1
#
_entry.id   AF-A0A2I0QG19-F1
#
_cell.length_a   1.000
_cell.length_b   1.000
_cell.length_c   1.000
_cell.angle_alpha   90.00
_cell.angle_beta   90.00
_cell.angle_gamma   90.00
#
_symmetry.space_group_name_H-M   'P 1'
#
loop_
_entity.id
_entity.type
_entity.pdbx_description
1 polymer ?
#
loop_
_entity_poly.entity_id
_entity_poly.type
_entity_poly.pdbx_seq_one_letter_code
_entity_poly.pdbx_strand_id
1 'polypeptide(L)'
;MEYTLLILGCISFIVSFLVPYLTLPKLIRKLKAIGMTGKDINKPDKLEVAEMGGLAVVIGLCGGILVFTGTIAYVNEIFGISLINTIDITDGKILPQ
;
A
#
# COMPACT_ATOMS: atom_id res chain seq x y z
N MET A 1 -0.92 11.56 19.85
CA MET A 1 -0.94 10.10 19.53
C MET A 1 -1.87 9.77 18.36
N GLU A 2 -3.10 10.31 18.32
CA GLU A 2 -4.05 10.10 17.20
C GLU A 2 -3.52 10.57 15.84
N TYR A 3 -2.91 11.76 15.78
CA TYR A 3 -2.45 12.33 14.50
C TYR A 3 -1.35 11.50 13.82
N THR A 4 -0.44 10.91 14.58
CA THR A 4 0.64 10.08 14.03
C THR A 4 0.09 8.79 13.42
N LEU A 5 -0.87 8.13 14.10
CA LEU A 5 -1.54 6.95 13.57
C LEU A 5 -2.37 7.29 12.33
N LEU A 6 -3.02 8.46 12.32
CA LEU A 6 -3.76 8.96 11.17
C LEU A 6 -2.84 9.18 9.96
N ILE A 7 -1.71 9.88 10.15
CA ILE A 7 -0.72 10.12 9.08
C ILE A 7 -0.17 8.81 8.55
N LEU A 8 0.20 7.87 9.43
CA LEU A 8 0.71 6.56 9.02
C LEU A 8 -0.36 5.74 8.28
N GLY A 9 -1.62 5.81 8.72
CA GLY A 9 -2.76 5.21 8.02
C GLY A 9 -2.99 5.81 6.64
N CYS A 10 -2.87 7.13 6.48
CA CYS A 10 -2.93 7.77 5.16
C CYS A 10 -1.79 7.31 4.25
N ILE A 11 -0.56 7.19 4.78
CA ILE A 11 0.58 6.68 4.01
C ILE A 11 0.34 5.24 3.57
N SER A 12 -0.09 4.35 4.47
CA SER A 12 -0.35 2.95 4.14
C SER A 12 -1.50 2.81 3.14
N PHE A 13 -2.54 3.64 3.23
CA PHE A 13 -3.61 3.71 2.25
C PHE A 13 -3.11 4.14 0.86
N ILE A 14 -2.30 5.20 0.80
CA ILE A 14 -1.70 5.67 -0.47
C ILE A 14 -0.83 4.57 -1.08
N VAL A 15 -0.01 3.87 -0.28
CA VAL A 15 0.79 2.74 -0.76
C VAL A 15 -0.10 1.61 -1.29
N SER A 16 -1.15 1.26 -0.54
CA SER A 16 -2.10 0.19 -0.92
C SER A 16 -2.80 0.46 -2.24
N PHE A 17 -3.01 1.73 -2.59
CA PHE A 17 -3.63 2.14 -3.85
C PHE A 17 -2.59 2.33 -4.98
N LEU A 18 -1.48 3.00 -4.69
CA LEU A 18 -0.51 3.41 -5.70
C LEU A 18 0.29 2.21 -6.24
N VAL A 19 0.62 1.23 -5.39
CA VAL A 19 1.31 0.01 -5.79
C VAL A 19 0.51 -0.77 -6.86
N PRO A 20 -0.76 -1.16 -6.66
CA PRO A 20 -1.53 -1.83 -7.69
C PRO A 20 -1.76 -0.93 -8.90
N TYR A 21 -2.02 0.36 -8.72
CA TYR A 21 -2.22 1.29 -9.83
C TYR A 21 -1.02 1.34 -10.79
N LEU A 22 0.20 1.36 -10.26
CA LEU A 22 1.43 1.41 -11.07
C LEU A 22 1.87 0.04 -11.60
N THR A 23 1.57 -1.05 -10.87
CA THR A 23 2.01 -2.40 -11.23
C THR A 23 1.03 -3.13 -12.15
N LEU A 24 -0.27 -2.88 -12.01
CA LEU A 24 -1.33 -3.55 -12.77
C LEU A 24 -1.17 -3.41 -14.29
N PRO A 25 -0.86 -2.23 -14.88
CA PRO A 25 -0.65 -2.12 -16.33
C PRO A 25 0.55 -2.94 -16.83
N LYS A 26 1.61 -3.07 -16.01
CA LYS A 26 2.77 -3.92 -16.33
C LYS A 26 2.39 -5.39 -16.24
N LEU A 27 1.61 -5.76 -15.22
CA LEU A 27 1.12 -7.12 -15.02
C LEU A 27 0.21 -7.56 -16.16
N ILE A 28 -0.77 -6.74 -16.56
CA ILE A 28 -1.68 -7.03 -17.69
C ILE A 28 -0.88 -7.32 -18.97
N ARG A 29 0.14 -6.50 -19.27
CA ARG A 29 1.00 -6.73 -20.46
C ARG A 29 1.75 -8.07 -20.37
N LYS A 30 2.28 -8.42 -19.19
CA LYS A 30 2.96 -9.70 -18.97
C LYS A 30 2.01 -10.88 -19.09
N LEU A 31 0.82 -10.80 -18.51
CA LEU A 31 -0.20 -11.86 -18.57
C LEU A 31 -0.69 -12.08 -20.01
N LYS A 32 -0.88 -11.01 -20.78
CA LYS A 32 -1.17 -11.11 -22.22
C LYS A 32 -0.03 -11.78 -22.99
N ALA A 33 1.22 -11.42 -22.71
CA ALA A 33 2.38 -11.98 -23.42
C ALA A 33 2.58 -13.49 -23.20
N ILE A 34 2.14 -14.02 -22.06
CA ILE A 34 2.24 -15.46 -21.73
C ILE A 34 0.93 -16.23 -21.98
N GLY A 35 -0.07 -15.60 -22.59
CA GLY A 35 -1.36 -16.24 -22.91
C GLY A 35 -2.26 -16.49 -21.70
N MET A 36 -1.98 -15.90 -20.53
CA MET A 36 -2.87 -15.95 -19.36
C MET A 36 -4.01 -14.93 -19.50
N THR A 37 -4.85 -15.16 -20.50
CA THR A 37 -5.96 -14.29 -20.88
C THR A 37 -7.23 -15.08 -21.11
N GLY A 38 -8.36 -14.49 -20.72
CA GLY A 38 -9.70 -14.99 -20.94
C GLY A 38 -10.44 -14.17 -21.98
N LYS A 39 -11.32 -14.82 -22.72
CA LYS A 39 -12.16 -14.18 -23.73
C LYS A 39 -13.33 -13.47 -23.04
N ASP A 40 -13.51 -12.18 -23.29
CA ASP A 40 -14.64 -11.42 -22.76
C ASP A 40 -15.94 -11.87 -23.45
N ILE A 41 -16.66 -12.82 -22.84
CA ILE A 41 -17.89 -13.42 -23.40
C ILE A 41 -19.06 -12.44 -23.45
N ASN A 42 -19.02 -11.38 -22.66
CA ASN A 42 -20.12 -10.42 -22.53
C ASN A 42 -20.03 -9.30 -23.57
N LYS A 43 -18.92 -9.20 -24.32
CA LYS A 43 -18.72 -8.17 -25.37
C LYS A 43 -18.69 -8.77 -26.77
N PRO A 44 -19.28 -8.08 -27.77
CA PRO A 44 -19.33 -8.58 -29.15
C PRO A 44 -17.94 -8.76 -29.77
N ASP A 45 -16.97 -7.93 -29.39
CA ASP A 45 -15.60 -7.97 -29.90
C ASP A 45 -14.79 -9.16 -29.34
N LYS A 46 -15.29 -9.80 -28.28
CA LYS A 46 -14.69 -10.95 -27.59
C LYS A 46 -13.17 -10.84 -27.43
N LEU A 47 -12.73 -9.69 -26.95
CA LEU A 47 -11.32 -9.36 -26.75
C LEU A 47 -10.69 -10.24 -25.66
N GLU A 48 -9.40 -10.48 -25.79
CA GLU A 48 -8.60 -11.16 -24.76
C GLU A 48 -8.22 -10.19 -23.63
N VAL A 49 -8.63 -10.54 -22.42
CA VAL A 49 -8.42 -9.78 -21.19
C VAL A 49 -7.60 -10.62 -20.23
N ALA A 50 -6.63 -10.01 -19.54
CA ALA A 50 -5.83 -10.71 -18.55
C ALA A 50 -6.72 -11.16 -17.37
N GLU A 51 -6.65 -12.44 -16.98
CA GLU A 51 -7.53 -12.99 -15.93
C GLU A 51 -7.00 -12.67 -14.52
N MET A 52 -5.67 -12.72 -14.34
CA MET A 52 -5.02 -12.63 -13.02
C MET A 52 -4.72 -11.19 -12.57
N GLY A 53 -5.63 -10.25 -12.84
CA GLY A 53 -5.47 -8.85 -12.42
C GLY A 53 -5.47 -8.65 -10.90
N GLY A 54 -6.18 -9.50 -10.16
CA GLY A 54 -6.29 -9.44 -8.70
C GLY A 54 -4.95 -9.59 -7.97
N LEU A 55 -3.94 -10.21 -8.58
CA LEU A 55 -2.61 -10.37 -7.99
C LEU A 55 -1.96 -9.02 -7.66
N ALA A 56 -2.10 -8.01 -8.52
CA ALA A 56 -1.56 -6.68 -8.24
C ALA A 56 -2.22 -6.04 -7.01
N VAL A 57 -3.52 -6.27 -6.83
CA VAL A 57 -4.29 -5.76 -5.68
C VAL A 57 -3.83 -6.41 -4.37
N VAL A 58 -3.63 -7.74 -4.38
CA VAL A 58 -3.10 -8.46 -3.21
C VAL A 58 -1.71 -7.95 -2.82
N ILE A 59 -0.82 -7.77 -3.80
CA ILE A 59 0.52 -7.20 -3.56
C ILE A 59 0.43 -5.80 -2.95
N GLY A 60 -0.47 -4.96 -3.48
CA GLY A 60 -0.75 -3.63 -2.95
C GLY A 60 -1.18 -3.64 -1.49
N LEU A 61 -2.19 -4.45 -1.18
CA LEU A 61 -2.73 -4.60 0.16
C LEU A 61 -1.68 -5.11 1.14
N CYS A 62 -0.95 -6.17 0.78
CA CYS A 62 0.14 -6.68 1.59
C CYS A 62 1.22 -5.61 1.81
N GLY A 63 1.58 -4.86 0.78
CA GLY A 63 2.53 -3.75 0.87
C GLY A 63 2.09 -2.68 1.88
N GLY A 64 0.83 -2.25 1.83
CA GLY A 64 0.30 -1.27 2.78
C GLY A 64 0.27 -1.78 4.22
N ILE A 65 -0.14 -3.03 4.43
CA ILE A 65 -0.12 -3.68 5.75
C ILE A 65 1.31 -3.70 6.29
N LEU A 66 2.28 -4.15 5.49
CA LEU A 66 3.68 -4.21 5.88
C LEU A 66 4.28 -2.82 6.18
N VAL A 67 3.91 -1.80 5.43
CA VAL A 67 4.31 -0.42 5.73
C VAL A 67 3.75 0.03 7.08
N PHE A 68 2.47 -0.22 7.35
CA PHE A 68 1.84 0.18 8.61
C PHE A 68 2.43 -0.56 9.80
N THR A 69 2.40 -1.90 9.78
CA THR A 69 2.84 -2.74 10.89
C THR A 69 4.36 -2.71 11.06
N GLY A 70 5.12 -2.71 9.97
CA GLY A 70 6.57 -2.63 9.99
C GLY A 70 7.07 -1.30 10.56
N THR A 71 6.42 -0.18 10.23
CA THR A 71 6.78 1.12 10.80
C THR A 71 6.53 1.15 12.30
N ILE A 72 5.38 0.62 12.77
CA ILE A 72 5.07 0.55 14.21
C ILE A 72 6.04 -0.37 14.95
N ALA A 73 6.38 -1.53 14.37
CA ALA A 73 7.22 -2.53 15.01
C ALA A 73 8.69 -2.11 15.11
N TYR A 74 9.27 -1.56 14.03
CA TYR A 74 10.72 -1.44 13.93
C TYR A 74 11.28 -0.03 14.14
N VAL A 75 10.46 1.02 14.05
CA VAL A 75 11.00 2.40 14.20
C VAL A 75 11.57 2.65 15.60
N ASN A 76 10.94 2.10 16.65
CA ASN A 76 11.45 2.25 18.02
C ASN A 76 12.81 1.56 18.22
N GLU A 77 13.02 0.40 17.59
CA GLU A 77 14.28 -0.35 17.71
C GLU A 77 15.40 0.25 16.86
N ILE A 78 15.09 0.73 15.65
CA ILE A 78 16.09 1.23 14.70
C ILE A 78 16.60 2.62 15.10
N PHE A 79 15.72 3.52 15.53
CA PHE A 79 16.11 4.90 15.75
C PHE A 79 16.56 5.18 17.19
N GLY A 80 16.28 4.31 18.16
CA GLY A 80 16.57 4.55 19.58
C GLY A 80 15.82 5.77 20.16
N ILE A 81 15.00 6.43 19.34
CA ILE A 81 14.06 7.48 19.71
C ILE A 81 12.74 6.74 19.93
N SER A 82 12.22 6.79 21.15
CA SER A 82 10.84 6.34 21.36
C SER A 82 9.95 7.20 20.48
N LEU A 83 9.23 6.59 19.52
CA LEU A 83 8.23 7.31 18.72
C LEU A 83 7.29 8.11 19.62
N ILE A 84 7.04 7.61 20.83
CA ILE A 84 6.27 8.25 21.90
C ILE A 84 6.79 9.65 22.26
N ASN A 85 8.10 9.90 22.22
CA ASN A 85 8.68 11.21 22.52
C ASN A 85 8.56 12.20 21.35
N THR A 86 8.54 11.71 20.11
CA THR A 86 8.28 12.58 18.94
C THR A 86 6.78 12.82 18.74
N ILE A 87 5.95 11.87 19.19
CA ILE A 87 4.50 11.99 19.35
C ILE A 87 4.17 13.12 20.34
N ASP A 88 4.95 13.31 21.40
CA ASP A 88 4.72 14.34 22.44
C ASP A 88 5.19 15.75 22.02
N ILE A 89 6.32 15.85 21.30
CA ILE A 89 6.85 17.12 20.75
C ILE A 89 5.93 17.65 19.63
N THR A 90 5.36 16.76 18.81
CA THR A 90 4.41 17.15 17.74
C THR A 90 3.00 17.44 18.29
N ASP A 91 2.60 16.83 19.42
CA ASP A 91 1.35 17.17 20.15
C ASP A 91 1.47 18.46 20.99
N GLY A 92 2.64 19.12 21.01
CA GLY A 92 2.82 20.41 21.67
C GLY A 92 2.73 20.37 23.21
N LYS A 93 2.88 19.20 23.83
CA LYS A 93 2.77 19.03 25.30
C LYS A 93 4.02 19.39 26.09
N ILE A 94 5.03 19.96 25.44
CA ILE A 94 6.23 20.49 26.09
C ILE A 94 6.43 21.97 25.67
N LEU A 95 5.50 22.83 26.05
CA LEU A 95 5.84 24.23 26.35
C LEU A 95 6.13 24.30 27.85
N PRO A 96 7.35 24.67 28.28
CA PRO A 96 7.54 25.01 29.68
C PRO A 96 6.61 26.18 30.03
N GLN A 97 5.72 25.96 30.99
CA GLN A 97 5.13 27.06 31.77
C GLN A 97 6.13 27.41 32.87
#